data_AF-A0A392THV0-F1
#
_entry.id   AF-A0A392THV0-F1
#
_cell.length_a   1.000
_cell.length_b   1.000
_cell.length_c   1.000
_cell.angle_alpha   90.00
_cell.angle_beta   90.00
_cell.angle_gamma   90.00
#
_symmetry.space_group_name_H-M   'P 1'
#
loop_
_entity.id
_entity.type
_entity.pdbx_description
1 polymer ?
#
loop_
_entity_poly.entity_id
_entity_poly.type
_entity_poly.pdbx_seq_one_letter_code
_entity_poly.pdbx_strand_id
1 'polypeptide(L)' 'MLWVDLLVALKIYDSRHICVVGDFNSVRSVDERKGVSEGGGWKEDTRLFNVLIENSWLADLPLMGRKFTW' A
#
# COMPACT_ATOMS: atom_id res chain seq x y z
N MET A 1 9.82 5.85 8.77
CA MET A 1 8.92 4.69 8.60
C MET A 1 8.28 4.90 7.24
N LEU A 2 8.40 3.95 6.32
CA LEU A 2 8.07 4.13 4.89
C LEU A 2 6.78 4.93 4.63
N TRP A 3 5.69 4.60 5.33
CA TRP A 3 4.39 5.25 5.18
C TRP A 3 4.41 6.75 5.51
N VAL A 4 5.13 7.14 6.57
CA VAL A 4 5.29 8.55 6.94
C VAL A 4 6.11 9.30 5.89
N ASP A 5 7.19 8.67 5.41
CA ASP A 5 8.08 9.27 4.42
C ASP A 5 7.36 9.47 3.07
N LEU A 6 6.50 8.52 2.68
CA LEU A 6 5.63 8.64 1.51
C LEU A 6 4.57 9.73 1.67
N LEU A 7 3.91 9.84 2.83
CA LEU A 7 2.94 10.92 3.09
C LEU A 7 3.60 12.30 3.01
N VAL A 8 4.82 12.44 3.53
CA VAL A 8 5.59 13.68 3.42
C VAL A 8 5.94 13.97 1.97
N ALA A 9 6.42 12.98 1.22
CA ALA A 9 6.73 13.14 -0.20
C ALA A 9 5.49 13.56 -1.01
N LEU A 10 4.34 12.91 -0.81
CA LEU A 10 3.09 13.24 -1.52
C LEU A 10 2.64 14.69 -1.25
N LYS A 11 2.87 15.21 -0.03
CA LYS A 11 2.57 16.61 0.31
C LYS A 11 3.55 17.60 -0.29
N ILE A 12 4.83 17.24 -0.38
CA ILE A 12 5.88 18.10 -0.94
C ILE A 12 5.72 18.21 -2.46
N TYR A 13 5.49 17.08 -3.12
CA TYR A 13 5.43 16.99 -4.58
C TYR A 13 4.04 17.26 -5.14
N ASP A 14 3.20 18.08 -4.47
CA ASP A 14 1.78 18.37 -4.77
C ASP A 14 1.49 18.60 -6.27
N SER A 15 1.39 17.49 -7.00
CA SER A 15 1.32 17.42 -8.46
C SER A 15 -0.01 16.82 -8.83
N ARG A 16 -0.61 17.30 -9.92
CA ARG A 16 -1.92 16.82 -10.38
C ARG A 16 -1.94 15.33 -10.75
N HIS A 17 -0.79 14.75 -11.08
CA HIS A 17 -0.68 13.34 -11.48
C HIS A 17 0.56 12.72 -10.82
N ILE A 18 0.32 11.79 -9.91
CA ILE A 18 1.37 11.02 -9.23
C ILE A 18 1.05 9.53 -9.39
N CYS A 19 2.09 8.75 -9.67
CA CYS A 19 2.04 7.30 -9.63
C CYS A 19 3.12 6.81 -8.66
N VAL A 20 2.73 6.05 -7.64
CA VAL A 20 3.65 5.46 -6.67
C VAL A 20 3.73 3.96 -6.95
N VAL A 21 4.94 3.47 -7.18
CA VAL A 21 5.19 2.07 -7.54
C VAL A 21 6.36 1.54 -6.73
N GLY A 22 6.24 0.34 -6.18
CA GLY A 22 7.29 -0.31 -5.42
C GLY A 22 6.82 -1.63 -4.82
N ASP A 23 7.75 -2.37 -4.21
CA ASP A 23 7.39 -3.46 -3.33
C ASP A 23 7.13 -2.92 -1.92
N PHE A 24 5.86 -2.91 -1.55
CA PHE A 24 5.40 -2.39 -0.27
C PHE A 24 5.39 -3.46 0.84
N ASN A 25 5.54 -4.74 0.49
CA ASN A 25 5.40 -5.89 1.40
C ASN A 25 4.08 -5.89 2.22
N SER A 26 3.06 -5.20 1.72
CA SER A 26 1.74 -5.02 2.30
C SER A 26 0.67 -5.33 1.27
N VAL A 27 -0.50 -5.76 1.73
CA VAL A 27 -1.67 -6.08 0.91
C VAL A 27 -2.81 -5.10 1.22
N ARG A 28 -3.82 -4.98 0.36
CA ARG A 28 -5.01 -4.16 0.60
C ARG A 28 -6.03 -4.90 1.46
N SER A 29 -6.20 -6.18 1.19
CA SER A 29 -7.05 -7.09 1.95
C SER A 29 -6.27 -8.29 2.47
N VAL A 30 -6.67 -8.80 3.65
CA VAL A 30 -6.16 -10.06 4.20
C VAL A 30 -6.35 -11.21 3.20
N ASP A 31 -7.40 -11.18 2.38
CA ASP A 31 -7.71 -12.23 1.41
C ASP A 31 -6.67 -12.36 0.29
N GLU A 32 -5.94 -11.28 0.00
CA GLU A 32 -4.86 -11.22 -1.00
C GLU A 32 -3.60 -11.92 -0.51
N ARG A 33 -3.44 -12.10 0.81
CA ARG A 33 -2.28 -12.77 1.40
C ARG A 33 -2.56 -14.26 1.53
N LYS A 34 -1.67 -15.11 0.99
CA LYS A 34 -1.76 -16.57 1.10
C LYS A 34 -0.52 -17.14 1.79
N GLY A 35 -0.70 -18.18 2.58
CA GLY A 35 0.40 -18.95 3.18
C GLY A 35 1.13 -18.28 4.36
N VAL A 36 0.55 -17.27 5.01
CA VAL A 36 1.18 -16.55 6.13
C VAL A 36 0.53 -16.90 7.47
N SER A 37 1.34 -17.02 8.53
CA SER A 37 0.89 -17.30 9.89
C SER A 37 0.14 -16.11 10.52
N GLU A 38 -0.88 -16.40 11.34
CA GLU A 38 -1.84 -15.41 11.85
C GLU A 38 -1.27 -14.38 12.86
N GLY A 39 0.00 -14.52 13.25
CA GLY A 39 0.65 -13.73 14.31
C GLY A 39 1.67 -12.67 13.85
N GLY A 40 1.80 -12.40 12.54
CA GLY A 40 2.82 -11.48 12.04
C GLY A 40 2.43 -9.99 12.12
N GLY A 41 3.43 -9.12 12.31
CA GLY A 41 3.30 -7.65 12.31
C GLY A 41 2.77 -7.03 11.00
N TRP A 42 2.62 -7.84 9.95
CA TRP A 42 2.10 -7.42 8.64
C TRP A 42 0.67 -6.85 8.68
N LYS A 43 -0.13 -7.19 9.71
CA LYS A 43 -1.47 -6.62 9.90
C LYS A 43 -1.39 -5.10 10.13
N GLU A 44 -0.40 -4.65 10.89
CA GLU A 44 -0.21 -3.23 11.13
C GLU A 44 0.29 -2.52 9.86
N ASP A 45 1.22 -3.13 9.12
CA ASP A 45 1.67 -2.56 7.84
C ASP A 45 0.54 -2.52 6.79
N THR A 46 -0.35 -3.51 6.78
CA THR A 46 -1.57 -3.51 5.95
C THR A 46 -2.51 -2.38 6.35
N ARG A 47 -2.71 -2.18 7.67
CA ARG A 47 -3.52 -1.08 8.20
C ARG A 47 -2.94 0.28 7.79
N LEU A 48 -1.64 0.49 7.98
CA LEU A 48 -0.96 1.74 7.65
C LEU A 48 -0.94 2.00 6.15
N PHE A 49 -0.77 0.96 5.33
CA PHE A 49 -0.88 1.06 3.88
C PHE A 49 -2.28 1.52 3.44
N ASN A 50 -3.33 0.95 4.06
CA ASN A 50 -4.71 1.37 3.78
C ASN A 50 -4.97 2.81 4.20
N VAL A 51 -4.54 3.21 5.40
CA VAL A 51 -4.63 4.59 5.90
C VAL A 51 -3.91 5.57 4.97
N LEU A 52 -2.73 5.21 4.45
CA LEU A 52 -1.98 6.06 3.51
C LEU A 52 -2.79 6.32 2.23
N ILE A 53 -3.39 5.29 1.64
CA ILE A 53 -4.20 5.42 0.44
C ILE A 53 -5.48 6.23 0.74
N GLU A 54 -6.17 5.95 1.84
CA GLU A 54 -7.40 6.66 2.24
C GLU A 54 -7.19 8.14 2.55
N ASN A 55 -6.01 8.51 3.08
CA ASN A 55 -5.67 9.89 3.46
C ASN A 55 -4.85 10.61 2.38
N SER A 56 -4.76 10.04 1.18
CA SER A 56 -4.13 10.66 0.02
C SER A 56 -5.05 10.62 -1.19
N TRP A 57 -4.65 11.27 -2.28
CA TRP A 57 -5.37 11.26 -3.55
C TRP A 57 -5.02 10.04 -4.41
N LEU A 58 -4.53 8.96 -3.78
CA LEU A 58 -4.10 7.75 -4.47
C LEU A 58 -5.25 6.76 -4.61
N ALA A 59 -5.22 6.00 -5.68
CA ALA A 59 -6.07 4.83 -5.87
C ALA A 59 -5.19 3.61 -6.14
N ASP A 60 -5.58 2.47 -5.58
CA ASP A 60 -4.94 1.19 -5.91
C ASP A 60 -5.35 0.74 -7.31
N LEU A 61 -4.38 0.32 -8.11
CA LEU A 61 -4.60 -0.05 -9.51
C LEU A 61 -4.83 -1.56 -9.65
N PRO A 62 -5.82 -2.01 -10.42
CA PRO A 62 -6.10 -3.42 -10.58
C PRO A 62 -4.95 -4.14 -11.31
N LEU A 63 -4.66 -5.37 -10.88
CA LEU A 63 -3.58 -6.21 -11.42
C LEU A 63 -3.85 -6.78 -12.84
N MET A 64 -4.85 -6.27 -13.57
CA MET A 64 -5.19 -6.61 -14.96
C MET A 64 -5.13 -8.12 -15.26
N GLY A 65 -5.78 -8.93 -14.42
CA GLY A 65 -5.89 -10.39 -14.62
C GLY A 65 -4.88 -11.24 -13.84
N ARG A 66 -3.90 -10.63 -13.15
CA ARG A 66 -3.06 -11.33 -12.18
C ARG A 66 -3.69 -11.26 -10.78
N LYS A 67 -3.46 -12.28 -9.96
CA LYS A 67 -3.98 -12.34 -8.58
C LYS A 67 -2.93 -11.97 -7.52
N PHE A 68 -1.65 -12.15 -7.83
CA PHE A 68 -0.55 -11.99 -6.87
C PHE A 68 0.67 -11.40 -7.58
N THR A 69 1.49 -10.66 -6.83
CA THR A 69 2.79 -10.14 -7.26
C THR A 69 3.95 -10.93 -6.64
N TRP A 70 3.79 -11.41 -5.41
CA TRP A 70 4.71 -12.29 -4.68
C TRP A 70 3.95 -13.12 -3.64
#